data_AF-A0A5S9MSI6-F1
#
_entry.id   AF-A0A5S9MSI6-F1
#
_cell.length_a   1.000
_cell.length_b   1.000
_cell.length_c   1.000
_cell.angle_alpha   90.00
_cell.angle_beta   90.00
_cell.angle_gamma   90.00
#
_symmetry.space_group_name_H-M   'P 1'
#
loop_
_entity.id
_entity.type
_entity.pdbx_description
1 polymer ?
#
loop_
_entity_poly.entity_id
_entity_poly.type
_entity_poly.pdbx_seq_one_letter_code
_entity_poly.pdbx_strand_id
1 'polypeptide(L)'
;MLVRKQSAEPITSNNRKLGHTAEINGALMLTISLQRLLVETSLEEITVHSLDPCLYTITAVIDGHYYRIVDDNGCPYRRFSLEKVRKDLIGCSAQKTCLLQTTAYDEMIGGPAKSSVFSNALHLDTRWEPEA
;
A
#
# COMPACT_ATOMS: atom_id res chain seq x y z
N MET A 1 38.64 -19.50 -21.08
CA MET A 1 37.26 -19.16 -20.68
C MET A 1 37.25 -19.05 -19.16
N LEU A 2 37.26 -17.84 -18.63
CA LEU A 2 37.60 -17.52 -17.25
C LEU A 2 36.39 -16.85 -16.61
N VAL A 3 35.74 -17.51 -15.63
CA VAL A 3 34.84 -16.82 -14.70
C VAL A 3 35.21 -17.25 -13.29
N ARG A 4 35.67 -16.25 -12.54
CA ARG A 4 36.22 -16.33 -11.18
C ARG A 4 35.11 -16.62 -10.17
N LYS A 5 35.41 -17.48 -9.19
CA LYS A 5 34.73 -17.52 -7.89
C LYS A 5 35.20 -16.32 -7.05
N GLN A 6 34.28 -15.62 -6.41
CA GLN A 6 34.51 -14.75 -5.25
C GLN A 6 33.43 -15.15 -4.23
N SER A 7 33.75 -15.91 -3.17
CA SER A 7 34.46 -15.55 -1.93
C SER A 7 33.67 -14.53 -1.10
N ALA A 8 33.20 -15.01 0.05
CA ALA A 8 32.46 -14.28 1.07
C ALA A 8 33.33 -13.30 1.85
N GLU A 9 32.73 -12.24 2.39
CA GLU A 9 33.18 -11.50 3.58
C GLU A 9 31.93 -10.93 4.31
N PRO A 10 31.97 -10.75 5.65
CA PRO A 10 30.81 -10.75 6.53
C PRO A 10 30.23 -9.36 6.74
N ILE A 11 28.89 -9.25 6.76
CA ILE A 11 28.22 -7.98 7.08
C ILE A 11 28.06 -7.90 8.59
N THR A 12 28.96 -7.13 9.20
CA THR A 12 28.95 -6.68 10.60
C THR A 12 27.56 -6.15 10.99
N SER A 13 26.98 -6.79 11.99
CA SER A 13 25.78 -6.35 12.70
C SER A 13 26.01 -4.96 13.29
N ASN A 14 25.27 -3.96 12.81
CA ASN A 14 25.10 -2.71 13.53
C ASN A 14 23.61 -2.36 13.62
N ASN A 15 23.14 -2.48 14.86
CA ASN A 15 21.76 -2.45 15.28
C ASN A 15 21.24 -1.00 15.28
N ARG A 16 20.31 -0.64 14.39
CA ARG A 16 19.43 0.52 14.56
C ARG A 16 18.01 0.15 14.13
N LYS A 17 17.13 0.02 15.12
CA LYS A 17 15.67 -0.10 14.98
C LYS A 17 15.12 1.15 14.29
N LEU A 18 14.84 1.07 12.98
CA LEU A 18 13.92 1.95 12.27
C LEU A 18 13.15 1.09 11.26
N GLY A 19 11.87 1.43 11.06
CA GLY A 19 10.83 0.59 10.45
C GLY A 19 11.25 -0.17 9.19
N HIS A 20 10.65 -1.34 8.99
CA HIS A 20 10.93 -2.20 7.84
C HIS A 20 10.56 -1.50 6.53
N THR A 21 11.55 -0.87 5.89
CA THR A 21 11.52 -0.43 4.50
C THR A 21 11.52 -1.67 3.60
N ALA A 22 10.47 -1.85 2.80
CA ALA A 22 10.44 -2.88 1.76
C ALA A 22 10.52 -2.17 0.41
N GLU A 23 11.63 -2.35 -0.30
CA GLU A 23 11.76 -1.90 -1.69
C GLU A 23 10.98 -2.85 -2.61
N ILE A 24 9.97 -2.32 -3.30
CA ILE A 24 9.31 -3.00 -4.41
C ILE A 24 9.35 -2.02 -5.58
N ASN A 25 10.05 -2.39 -6.66
CA ASN A 25 10.10 -1.67 -7.95
C ASN A 25 10.67 -0.24 -7.94
N GLY A 26 11.66 0.05 -7.10
CA GLY A 26 12.44 1.32 -7.16
C GLY A 26 11.75 2.55 -6.57
N ALA A 27 10.55 2.41 -6.00
CA ALA A 27 9.92 3.42 -5.16
C ALA A 27 10.08 3.05 -3.68
N LEU A 28 10.53 3.99 -2.85
CA LEU A 28 10.62 3.81 -1.41
C LEU A 28 9.21 3.76 -0.82
N MET A 29 8.75 2.56 -0.46
CA MET A 29 7.48 2.37 0.24
C MET A 29 7.74 2.29 1.74
N LEU A 30 7.21 3.27 2.46
CA LEU A 30 7.30 3.36 3.91
C LEU A 30 6.13 2.62 4.56
N THR A 31 6.17 2.47 5.88
CA THR A 31 5.09 1.85 6.66
C THR A 31 4.59 2.79 7.73
N ILE A 32 3.28 2.85 7.93
CA ILE A 32 2.62 3.63 8.98
C ILE A 32 1.54 2.77 9.64
N SER A 33 1.37 2.88 10.96
CA SER A 33 0.26 2.18 11.63
C SER A 33 -1.07 2.87 11.34
N LEU A 34 -2.18 2.12 11.37
CA LEU A 34 -3.52 2.68 11.19
C LEU A 34 -3.79 3.80 12.21
N GLN A 35 -3.43 3.61 13.48
CA GLN A 35 -3.65 4.62 14.53
C GLN A 35 -2.91 5.92 14.24
N ARG A 36 -1.69 5.85 13.70
CA ARG A 36 -0.91 7.03 13.34
C ARG A 36 -1.50 7.73 12.11
N LEU A 37 -1.98 6.97 11.13
CA LEU A 37 -2.66 7.51 9.95
C LEU A 37 -3.89 8.36 10.32
N LEU A 38 -4.71 7.89 11.27
CA LEU A 38 -5.95 8.56 11.66
C LEU A 38 -5.77 9.96 12.27
N VAL A 39 -4.58 10.26 12.77
CA VAL A 39 -4.24 11.57 13.35
C VAL A 39 -3.32 12.40 12.46
N GLU A 40 -3.07 11.94 11.23
CA GLU A 40 -2.14 12.61 10.32
C GLU A 40 -2.82 13.75 9.57
N THR A 41 -2.27 14.96 9.68
CA THR A 41 -2.89 16.17 9.12
C THR A 41 -2.47 16.47 7.69
N SER A 42 -1.31 15.97 7.26
CA SER A 42 -0.79 16.12 5.89
C SER A 42 -1.18 14.95 4.98
N LEU A 43 -2.30 14.28 5.30
CA LEU A 43 -2.77 13.15 4.52
C LEU A 43 -3.39 13.61 3.18
N GLU A 44 -2.67 13.37 2.09
CA GLU A 44 -3.07 13.80 0.74
C GLU A 44 -4.06 12.82 0.12
N GLU A 45 -3.71 11.53 0.07
CA GLU A 45 -4.53 10.50 -0.57
C GLU A 45 -4.58 9.22 0.25
N ILE A 46 -5.77 8.62 0.34
CA ILE A 46 -5.96 7.21 0.71
C ILE A 46 -6.39 6.42 -0.52
N THR A 47 -5.72 5.30 -0.77
CA THR A 47 -6.14 4.32 -1.76
C THR A 47 -6.46 2.99 -1.08
N VAL A 48 -7.72 2.57 -1.17
CA VAL A 48 -8.17 1.24 -0.77
C VAL A 48 -8.02 0.31 -1.97
N HIS A 49 -7.18 -0.72 -1.86
CA HIS A 49 -6.95 -1.70 -2.91
C HIS A 49 -7.84 -2.90 -2.70
N SER A 50 -8.69 -3.22 -3.67
CA SER A 50 -9.39 -4.51 -3.77
C SER A 50 -8.52 -5.47 -4.58
N LEU A 51 -7.86 -6.40 -3.88
CA LEU A 51 -6.86 -7.32 -4.46
C LEU A 51 -7.45 -8.65 -4.91
N ASP A 52 -8.35 -9.19 -4.09
CA ASP A 52 -8.98 -10.50 -4.26
C ASP A 52 -10.44 -10.41 -3.75
N PRO A 53 -11.29 -11.43 -4.00
CA PRO A 53 -12.64 -11.46 -3.43
C PRO A 53 -12.63 -11.12 -1.94
N CYS A 54 -13.25 -9.97 -1.64
CA CYS A 54 -13.35 -9.40 -0.32
C CYS A 54 -12.04 -8.98 0.36
N LEU A 55 -10.84 -9.15 -0.22
CA LEU A 55 -9.57 -8.77 0.40
C LEU A 55 -9.18 -7.33 0.05
N TYR A 56 -9.10 -6.50 1.09
CA TYR A 56 -8.76 -5.09 0.98
C TYR A 56 -7.48 -4.74 1.73
N THR A 57 -6.62 -3.96 1.10
CA THR A 57 -5.43 -3.32 1.70
C THR A 57 -5.45 -1.82 1.48
N ILE A 58 -4.60 -1.06 2.18
CA ILE A 58 -4.59 0.40 2.09
C ILE A 58 -3.17 0.90 1.86
N THR A 59 -3.05 1.90 0.97
CA THR A 59 -1.88 2.77 0.88
C THR A 59 -2.31 4.21 1.11
N ALA A 60 -1.36 5.03 1.57
CA ALA A 60 -1.55 6.45 1.79
C ALA A 60 -0.41 7.26 1.18
N VAL A 61 -0.71 8.51 0.81
CA VAL A 61 0.30 9.51 0.42
C VAL A 61 0.30 10.60 1.48
N ILE A 62 1.46 10.81 2.12
CA ILE A 62 1.67 11.82 3.16
C ILE A 62 2.96 12.55 2.82
N ASP A 63 2.88 13.87 2.66
CA ASP A 63 4.01 14.75 2.29
C ASP A 63 4.76 14.22 1.04
N GLY A 64 4.02 13.79 0.01
CA GLY A 64 4.56 13.21 -1.22
C GLY A 64 5.20 11.81 -1.09
N HIS A 65 5.16 11.19 0.09
CA HIS A 65 5.71 9.85 0.33
C HIS A 65 4.62 8.79 0.39
N TYR A 66 4.91 7.62 -0.21
CA TYR A 66 3.99 6.48 -0.21
C TYR A 66 4.18 5.61 1.03
N TYR A 67 3.06 5.35 1.71
CA TYR A 67 2.99 4.51 2.90
C TYR A 67 2.06 3.32 2.67
N ARG A 68 2.48 2.16 3.17
CA ARG A 68 1.59 1.02 3.39
C ARG A 68 1.11 1.01 4.82
N ILE A 69 -0.17 0.76 5.02
CA ILE A 69 -0.73 0.64 6.37
C ILE A 69 -0.34 -0.71 6.97
N VAL A 70 0.09 -0.70 8.22
CA VAL A 70 0.33 -1.89 9.05
C VAL A 70 -0.53 -1.87 10.30
N ASP A 71 -0.77 -3.05 10.88
CA ASP A 71 -1.34 -3.18 12.21
C ASP A 71 -0.29 -2.92 13.30
N ASP A 72 -0.73 -3.00 14.56
CA ASP A 72 0.13 -2.74 15.73
C ASP A 72 1.25 -3.78 15.90
N ASN A 73 1.14 -4.94 15.24
CA ASN A 73 2.17 -5.98 15.22
C ASN A 73 3.15 -5.80 14.04
N GLY A 74 2.98 -4.76 13.22
CA GLY A 74 3.76 -4.52 12.01
C GLY A 74 3.36 -5.40 10.83
N CYS A 75 2.26 -6.16 10.94
CA CYS A 75 1.73 -6.94 9.83
C CYS A 75 0.96 -6.03 8.86
N PRO A 76 0.95 -6.33 7.55
CA PRO A 76 0.19 -5.53 6.58
C PRO A 76 -1.30 -5.45 6.94
N TYR A 77 -1.88 -4.26 6.88
CA TYR A 77 -3.31 -4.06 7.07
C TYR A 77 -4.10 -4.85 6.02
N ARG A 78 -5.06 -5.66 6.49
CA ARG A 78 -5.96 -6.46 5.65
C ARG A 78 -7.35 -6.50 6.25
N ARG A 79 -8.37 -6.35 5.41
CA ARG A 79 -9.78 -6.60 5.78
C ARG A 79 -10.48 -7.44 4.74
N PHE A 80 -11.44 -8.23 5.21
CA PHE A 80 -12.29 -9.07 4.38
C PHE A 80 -13.66 -8.41 4.07
N SER A 81 -13.77 -7.10 4.24
CA SER A 81 -14.99 -6.34 4.00
C SER A 81 -14.66 -4.87 3.80
N LEU A 82 -15.24 -4.26 2.76
CA LEU A 82 -15.12 -2.84 2.52
C LEU A 82 -15.73 -2.05 3.67
N GLU A 83 -16.84 -2.48 4.25
CA GLU A 83 -17.48 -1.84 5.42
C GLU A 83 -16.55 -1.78 6.64
N LYS A 84 -15.71 -2.80 6.85
CA LYS A 84 -14.71 -2.78 7.93
C LYS A 84 -13.59 -1.80 7.64
N VAL A 85 -13.10 -1.76 6.40
CA VAL A 85 -12.22 -0.67 5.95
C VAL A 85 -12.89 0.67 6.21
N ARG A 86 -14.21 0.72 6.02
CA ARG A 86 -14.96 1.93 6.27
C ARG A 86 -14.92 2.42 7.69
N LYS A 87 -15.26 1.55 8.60
CA LYS A 87 -15.22 1.84 10.04
C LYS A 87 -13.82 2.20 10.51
N ASP A 88 -12.80 1.51 9.99
CA ASP A 88 -11.41 1.73 10.38
C ASP A 88 -10.84 3.08 9.92
N LEU A 89 -11.41 3.69 8.88
CA LEU A 89 -10.99 5.00 8.34
C LEU A 89 -11.86 6.16 8.82
N ILE A 90 -12.83 5.93 9.70
CA ILE A 90 -13.65 7.00 10.27
C ILE A 90 -12.74 8.02 10.96
N GLY A 91 -12.97 9.30 10.66
CA GLY A 91 -12.19 10.42 11.22
C GLY A 91 -10.92 10.76 10.44
N CYS A 92 -10.59 10.01 9.38
CA CYS A 92 -9.45 10.30 8.54
C CYS A 92 -9.76 11.46 7.56
N SER A 93 -8.97 12.52 7.59
CA SER A 93 -9.18 13.72 6.78
C SER A 93 -8.29 13.73 5.52
N ALA A 94 -8.36 12.67 4.72
CA ALA A 94 -7.64 12.62 3.45
C ALA A 94 -8.26 13.59 2.43
N GLN A 95 -7.44 14.34 1.70
CA GLN A 95 -7.95 15.25 0.64
C GLN A 95 -8.63 14.47 -0.50
N LYS A 96 -8.19 13.23 -0.72
CA LYS A 96 -8.72 12.33 -1.74
C LYS A 96 -8.78 10.90 -1.21
N THR A 97 -9.89 10.22 -1.44
CA THR A 97 -10.05 8.80 -1.10
C THR A 97 -10.49 8.03 -2.34
N CYS A 98 -9.72 7.01 -2.70
CA CYS A 98 -9.98 6.19 -3.87
C CYS A 98 -10.20 4.73 -3.49
N LEU A 99 -11.19 4.09 -4.11
CA LEU A 99 -11.26 2.63 -4.20
C LEU A 99 -10.62 2.22 -5.52
N LEU A 100 -9.55 1.42 -5.43
CA LEU A 100 -8.87 0.83 -6.56
C LEU A 100 -9.30 -0.63 -6.71
N GLN A 101 -10.01 -0.92 -7.80
CA GLN A 101 -10.39 -2.29 -8.11
C GLN A 101 -9.50 -2.86 -9.21
N THR A 102 -8.75 -3.89 -8.86
CA THR A 102 -8.01 -4.68 -9.85
C THR A 102 -8.96 -5.70 -10.45
N THR A 103 -9.22 -5.61 -11.75
CA THR A 103 -9.97 -6.64 -12.46
C THR A 103 -9.02 -7.52 -13.27
N ALA A 104 -9.42 -8.77 -13.52
CA ALA A 104 -8.74 -9.65 -14.47
C ALA A 104 -9.19 -9.40 -15.91
N TYR A 105 -9.97 -8.33 -16.17
CA TYR A 105 -10.53 -8.07 -17.50
C TYR A 105 -9.41 -7.97 -18.53
N ASP A 106 -8.36 -7.20 -18.28
CA ASP A 106 -7.24 -7.07 -19.23
C ASP A 106 -6.67 -8.43 -19.67
N GLU A 107 -6.57 -9.40 -18.75
CA GLU A 107 -6.04 -10.74 -19.03
C GLU A 107 -7.02 -11.59 -19.86
N MET A 108 -8.33 -11.41 -19.68
CA MET A 108 -9.36 -12.15 -20.40
C MET A 108 -9.64 -11.64 -21.81
N ILE A 109 -9.20 -10.41 -22.14
CA ILE A 109 -9.34 -9.81 -23.49
C ILE A 109 -8.00 -9.88 -24.27
N GLY A 110 -6.98 -10.58 -23.73
CA GLY A 110 -5.67 -10.70 -24.36
C GLY A 110 -4.81 -9.42 -24.30
N GLY A 111 -5.10 -8.53 -23.34
CA GLY A 111 -4.29 -7.36 -23.06
C GLY A 111 -2.89 -7.73 -22.57
N PRO A 112 -1.92 -6.78 -22.62
CA PRO A 112 -0.58 -7.04 -22.13
C PRO A 112 -0.63 -7.47 -20.67
N ALA A 113 0.13 -8.52 -20.32
CA ALA A 113 0.30 -8.92 -18.92
C ALA A 113 0.70 -7.70 -18.10
N LYS A 114 -0.01 -7.47 -16.98
CA LYS A 114 0.12 -6.26 -16.14
C LYS A 114 1.58 -5.94 -15.90
N SER A 115 2.13 -5.00 -16.67
CA SER A 115 3.46 -4.46 -16.43
C SER A 115 3.33 -3.59 -15.17
N SER A 116 4.27 -3.76 -14.25
CA SER A 116 4.21 -3.37 -12.83
C SER A 116 4.19 -1.86 -12.54
N VAL A 117 3.73 -1.04 -13.48
CA VAL A 117 3.74 0.42 -13.40
C VAL A 117 2.34 1.02 -13.63
N PHE A 118 1.53 0.44 -14.51
CA PHE A 118 0.18 0.92 -14.81
C PHE A 118 -0.75 -0.27 -15.03
N SER A 119 -1.41 -0.73 -13.97
CA SER A 119 -2.57 -1.60 -14.10
C SER A 119 -3.76 -0.77 -14.59
N ASN A 120 -4.58 -1.28 -15.51
CA ASN A 120 -5.89 -0.67 -15.80
C ASN A 120 -6.83 -0.97 -14.63
N ALA A 121 -6.57 -0.30 -13.52
CA ALA A 121 -7.32 -0.44 -12.31
C ALA A 121 -8.33 0.72 -12.26
N LEU A 122 -9.59 0.36 -12.03
CA LEU A 122 -10.67 1.33 -11.97
C LEU A 122 -10.51 2.11 -10.67
N HIS A 123 -10.16 3.39 -10.78
CA HIS A 123 -10.12 4.32 -9.68
C HIS A 123 -11.50 4.95 -9.52
N LEU A 124 -12.12 4.70 -8.38
CA LEU A 124 -13.37 5.34 -8.00
C LEU A 124 -13.06 6.36 -6.92
N ASP A 125 -13.24 7.65 -7.22
CA ASP A 125 -13.23 8.69 -6.20
C ASP A 125 -14.45 8.48 -5.31
N THR A 126 -14.18 7.99 -4.10
CA THR A 126 -15.18 7.81 -3.08
C THR A 126 -15.01 8.97 -2.12
N ARG A 127 -15.63 10.13 -2.42
CA ARG A 127 -15.87 11.15 -1.40
C ARG A 127 -16.71 10.53 -0.32
N TRP A 128 -16.02 10.06 0.70
CA TRP A 128 -16.62 9.28 1.73
C TRP A 128 -16.96 10.23 2.85
N GLU A 129 -18.14 10.79 2.72
CA GLU A 129 -18.67 11.67 3.76
C GLU A 129 -18.73 10.88 5.07
N PRO A 130 -18.27 11.45 6.20
CA PRO A 130 -18.59 10.87 7.49
C PRO A 130 -20.13 10.79 7.60
N GLU A 131 -20.68 9.61 7.91
CA GLU A 131 -22.10 9.56 8.28
C GLU A 131 -22.29 10.48 9.50
N ALA A 132 -23.17 11.47 9.33
CA ALA A 132 -23.49 12.51 10.31
C ALA A 132 -24.20 11.97 11.55
#